data_AF-W9HU34-F1
#
_entry.id   AF-W9HU34-F1
#
_cell.length_a   1.000
_cell.length_b   1.000
_cell.length_c   1.000
_cell.angle_alpha   90.00
_cell.angle_beta   90.00
_cell.angle_gamma   90.00
#
_symmetry.space_group_name_H-M   'P 1'
#
loop_
_entity.id
_entity.type
_entity.pdbx_description
1 polymer ?
#
loop_
_entity_poly.entity_id
_entity_poly.type
_entity_poly.pdbx_seq_one_letter_code
_entity_poly.pdbx_strand_id
1 'polypeptide(L)'
;MDAEDMSKVDHIVLMKRNAALDGKLLKRESIERNKKDKNTRFSVTEVPDSYEPCVTPEKDLEPMSIRSLRLETHHRGKKVLLLVIAKPDRINAILNIVEDEEGTAVLIALYHQPEKTYHDERIPKQWRVNRKSLSSAELGAKADEFSSRDKWLPALRLYTLALNAAESPEENQQILLRRSTINLKLDRPRRALHDATEGDGLATSTKESLPQQAHAIYHLGKFEECKQKIEALLDAFPGSVTDVKQLRPDAQARLEEQKKGRYSFNTILTEAEKTPHLIDCATFSSLIEICDALGRGKGLFLTRSVSAGDLILCEKAFSYYLLDDEKSYEIIPILLNNPTEKVTTGGSAYLWLQVMQKLLQNPEHISSFQELFHGSHKKLQITECDGSLVVDSFAVERIIHYNEVNSPRTTSRHLETRVFRMKGTALQIDNNNKHDKFLTSGIWLLTSRINGSCVSNCRRSFIGDMKIIRATQDMPAGTDLLLSYRAPCSVEFYEDVQKHLFSAWSFKCTCDLCKDRDNDRSKEKKAALEKRHKIFNEASGHLKNRVLQFNFAKARTLIKQLENTYNRKSRNKV
;
A
#
# COMPACT_ATOMS: atom_id res chain seq x y z
N MET A 1 -6.34 10.91 -25.58
CA MET A 1 -7.73 10.73 -26.06
C MET A 1 -8.39 12.07 -25.85
N ASP A 2 -8.92 12.60 -26.95
CA ASP A 2 -9.48 13.94 -27.06
C ASP A 2 -10.64 14.19 -26.10
N ALA A 3 -10.82 15.45 -25.73
CA ALA A 3 -11.65 15.93 -24.64
C ALA A 3 -13.17 15.92 -24.93
N GLU A 4 -13.64 15.25 -25.98
CA GLU A 4 -15.05 15.36 -26.43
C GLU A 4 -15.94 14.14 -26.13
N ASP A 5 -15.40 13.03 -25.62
CA ASP A 5 -16.20 11.81 -25.35
C ASP A 5 -16.56 11.59 -23.86
N MET A 6 -16.34 12.60 -23.01
CA MET A 6 -16.76 12.59 -21.59
C MET A 6 -18.13 13.26 -21.35
N SER A 7 -18.88 13.61 -22.40
CA SER A 7 -20.16 14.32 -22.30
C SER A 7 -21.38 13.42 -22.05
N LYS A 8 -21.20 12.12 -21.77
CA LYS A 8 -22.29 11.18 -21.44
C LYS A 8 -22.08 10.38 -20.16
N VAL A 9 -21.39 10.95 -19.18
CA VAL A 9 -21.54 10.52 -17.78
C VAL A 9 -22.48 11.53 -17.16
N ASP A 10 -23.73 11.10 -16.93
CA ASP A 10 -24.72 11.90 -16.23
C ASP A 10 -24.10 12.52 -14.98
N HIS A 11 -24.23 13.84 -14.90
CA HIS A 11 -23.82 14.66 -13.78
C HIS A 11 -24.31 14.06 -12.46
N ILE A 12 -23.44 13.35 -11.73
CA ILE A 12 -23.68 13.04 -10.31
C ILE A 12 -23.34 14.30 -9.53
N VAL A 13 -24.28 15.23 -9.54
CA VAL A 13 -24.38 16.33 -8.56
C VAL A 13 -25.13 15.75 -7.37
N LEU A 14 -24.44 15.50 -6.26
CA LEU A 14 -25.08 15.22 -4.98
C LEU A 14 -24.61 16.25 -3.95
N MET A 15 -25.24 17.42 -4.00
CA MET A 15 -25.49 18.22 -2.82
C MET A 15 -27.00 18.49 -2.72
N LYS A 16 -27.63 17.87 -1.72
CA LYS A 16 -28.50 18.55 -0.74
C LYS A 16 -28.97 17.56 0.33
N ARG A 17 -28.50 17.81 1.55
CA ARG A 17 -29.12 17.33 2.80
C ARG A 17 -30.37 18.17 3.10
N ASN A 18 -31.28 17.54 3.85
CA ASN A 18 -32.52 18.04 4.47
C ASN A 18 -33.80 17.89 3.64
N ALA A 19 -34.59 16.86 3.96
CA ALA A 19 -35.87 17.01 4.67
C ALA A 19 -36.62 15.66 4.69
N ALA A 20 -37.25 15.39 5.83
CA ALA A 20 -38.36 14.45 6.03
C ALA A 20 -38.11 12.95 5.74
N LEU A 21 -38.11 12.20 6.84
CA LEU A 21 -38.62 10.84 6.92
C LEU A 21 -39.91 10.71 6.11
N ASP A 22 -39.91 9.80 5.13
CA ASP A 22 -41.11 9.03 4.81
C ASP A 22 -40.71 7.57 4.57
N GLY A 23 -41.07 6.72 5.54
CA GLY A 23 -40.65 5.32 5.66
C GLY A 23 -41.32 4.37 4.67
N LYS A 24 -41.32 4.68 3.37
CA LYS A 24 -41.99 3.87 2.33
C LYS A 24 -41.24 3.70 0.99
N LEU A 25 -39.91 3.83 0.96
CA LEU A 25 -39.11 3.59 -0.27
C LEU A 25 -38.00 2.54 -0.10
N LEU A 26 -38.27 1.48 0.66
CA LEU A 26 -37.46 0.25 0.70
C LEU A 26 -38.30 -1.01 0.35
N LYS A 27 -39.28 -0.86 -0.54
CA LYS A 27 -39.94 -2.01 -1.18
C LYS A 27 -39.54 -2.09 -2.64
N ARG A 28 -38.68 -3.07 -2.92
CA ARG A 28 -38.70 -3.92 -4.12
C ARG A 28 -38.96 -3.19 -5.44
N GLU A 29 -37.92 -2.63 -6.04
CA GLU A 29 -37.81 -2.52 -7.50
C GLU A 29 -36.37 -2.80 -7.94
N SER A 30 -36.00 -4.08 -8.01
CA SER A 30 -35.02 -4.61 -8.98
C SER A 30 -34.96 -6.14 -8.88
N ILE A 31 -36.10 -6.80 -9.07
CA ILE A 31 -36.15 -8.18 -9.55
C ILE A 31 -36.78 -8.07 -10.93
N GLU A 32 -36.11 -8.64 -11.93
CA GLU A 32 -36.48 -8.68 -13.36
C GLU A 32 -36.28 -7.38 -14.18
N ARG A 33 -35.01 -7.04 -14.46
CA ARG A 33 -34.63 -6.49 -15.77
C ARG A 33 -33.38 -7.18 -16.31
N ASN A 34 -33.60 -7.95 -17.37
CA ASN A 34 -32.66 -8.44 -18.39
C ASN A 34 -31.30 -9.03 -17.97
N LYS A 35 -31.22 -10.37 -18.14
CA LYS A 35 -30.02 -11.23 -18.09
C LYS A 35 -28.97 -10.95 -19.20
N LYS A 36 -28.69 -9.70 -19.59
CA LYS A 36 -27.71 -9.43 -20.68
C LYS A 36 -26.67 -8.33 -20.50
N ASP A 37 -26.65 -7.58 -19.40
CA ASP A 37 -25.51 -6.71 -19.06
C ASP A 37 -24.97 -7.04 -17.67
N LYS A 38 -23.71 -7.47 -17.59
CA LYS A 38 -22.99 -7.57 -16.31
C LYS A 38 -22.76 -6.15 -15.80
N ASN A 39 -23.73 -5.59 -15.09
CA ASN A 39 -23.63 -4.23 -14.56
C ASN A 39 -22.54 -4.20 -13.47
N THR A 40 -21.35 -3.69 -13.80
CA THR A 40 -20.26 -3.49 -12.85
C THR A 40 -20.75 -2.60 -11.72
N ARG A 41 -20.75 -3.11 -10.48
CA ARG A 41 -21.11 -2.33 -9.30
C ARG A 41 -19.88 -1.58 -8.79
N PHE A 42 -20.10 -0.51 -8.04
CA PHE A 42 -19.03 0.28 -7.42
C PHE A 42 -19.21 0.29 -5.91
N SER A 43 -18.11 0.25 -5.17
CA SER A 43 -18.09 0.54 -3.73
C SER A 43 -17.35 1.85 -3.53
N VAL A 44 -18.00 2.83 -2.91
CA VAL A 44 -17.43 4.17 -2.71
C VAL A 44 -17.04 4.36 -1.24
N THR A 45 -15.79 4.75 -1.03
CA THR A 45 -15.25 5.22 0.25
C THR A 45 -14.94 6.70 0.10
N GLU A 46 -15.44 7.53 1.02
CA GLU A 46 -15.22 8.98 1.01
C GLU A 46 -14.18 9.36 2.07
N VAL A 47 -13.21 10.19 1.68
CA VAL A 47 -12.28 10.86 2.59
C VAL A 47 -12.81 12.28 2.80
N PRO A 48 -13.32 12.61 3.99
CA PRO A 48 -13.79 13.97 4.29
C PRO A 48 -12.61 14.89 4.59
N ASP A 49 -12.91 16.17 4.86
CA ASP A 49 -11.96 17.11 5.43
C ASP A 49 -11.31 16.57 6.71
N SER A 50 -10.00 16.74 6.81
CA SER A 50 -9.23 16.28 7.96
C SER A 50 -9.64 17.06 9.19
N TYR A 51 -9.88 16.34 10.28
CA TYR A 51 -10.18 16.93 11.58
C TYR A 51 -9.34 16.27 12.66
N GLU A 52 -8.98 17.06 13.68
CA GLU A 52 -8.26 16.52 14.84
C GLU A 52 -9.17 15.58 15.65
N PRO A 53 -8.63 14.46 16.17
CA PRO A 53 -9.38 13.57 17.04
C PRO A 53 -9.78 14.27 18.35
N CYS A 54 -10.72 13.68 19.07
CA CYS A 54 -10.90 14.02 20.48
C CYS A 54 -9.75 13.40 21.28
N VAL A 55 -9.09 14.22 22.09
CA VAL A 55 -7.91 13.82 22.89
C VAL A 55 -8.22 13.80 24.38
N THR A 56 -9.43 14.20 24.73
CA THR A 56 -9.97 14.14 26.09
C THR A 56 -10.24 12.67 26.43
N PRO A 57 -9.67 12.14 27.53
CA PRO A 57 -9.94 10.78 27.99
C PRO A 57 -11.43 10.51 28.12
N GLU A 58 -11.87 9.27 27.85
CA GLU A 58 -13.30 8.91 27.86
C GLU A 58 -14.03 9.32 29.16
N LYS A 59 -13.35 9.16 30.30
CA LYS A 59 -13.86 9.49 31.64
C LYS A 59 -14.14 10.98 31.83
N ASP A 60 -13.46 11.84 31.08
CA ASP A 60 -13.51 13.30 31.19
C ASP A 60 -14.41 13.93 30.10
N LEU A 61 -15.03 13.11 29.23
CA LEU A 61 -15.97 13.58 28.22
C LEU A 61 -17.32 13.96 28.82
N GLU A 62 -17.82 15.13 28.45
CA GLU A 62 -19.14 15.62 28.87
C GLU A 62 -20.26 14.99 28.03
N PRO A 63 -21.34 14.49 28.64
CA PRO A 63 -22.49 13.97 27.90
C PRO A 63 -23.14 15.03 26.98
N MET A 64 -23.68 14.59 25.86
CA MET A 64 -24.52 15.41 24.97
C MET A 64 -25.60 14.55 24.29
N SER A 65 -26.72 15.17 23.92
CA SER A 65 -27.78 14.53 23.13
C SER A 65 -27.59 14.73 21.63
N ILE A 66 -28.20 13.85 20.83
CA ILE A 66 -28.20 13.92 19.36
C ILE A 66 -28.84 15.22 18.89
N ARG A 67 -29.89 15.70 19.56
CA ARG A 67 -30.56 16.98 19.24
C ARG A 67 -29.63 18.19 19.34
N SER A 68 -28.59 18.08 20.15
CA SER A 68 -27.58 19.12 20.32
C SER A 68 -26.49 19.07 19.24
N LEU A 69 -26.44 18.01 18.41
CA LEU A 69 -25.49 17.91 17.31
C LEU A 69 -25.80 18.95 16.24
N ARG A 70 -24.77 19.72 15.90
CA ARG A 70 -24.78 20.67 14.79
C ARG A 70 -24.09 20.05 13.59
N LEU A 71 -24.66 20.27 12.40
CA LEU A 71 -24.06 19.87 11.13
C LEU A 71 -22.66 20.48 11.01
N GLU A 72 -21.74 19.71 10.42
CA GLU A 72 -20.35 20.14 10.14
C GLU A 72 -19.56 20.63 11.37
N THR A 73 -20.03 20.28 12.58
CA THR A 73 -19.38 20.64 13.83
C THR A 73 -18.75 19.40 14.48
N HIS A 74 -17.46 19.47 14.77
CA HIS A 74 -16.76 18.45 15.55
C HIS A 74 -16.90 18.73 17.05
N HIS A 75 -17.83 18.03 17.71
CA HIS A 75 -18.14 18.19 19.14
C HIS A 75 -17.09 17.52 20.04
N ARG A 76 -15.87 18.06 20.07
CA ARG A 76 -14.75 17.53 20.89
C ARG A 76 -15.01 17.74 22.39
N GLY A 77 -14.49 16.83 23.21
CA GLY A 77 -14.72 16.82 24.65
C GLY A 77 -16.12 16.36 25.05
N LYS A 78 -16.95 15.92 24.08
CA LYS A 78 -18.31 15.44 24.30
C LYS A 78 -18.44 13.95 24.00
N LYS A 79 -19.42 13.29 24.61
CA LYS A 79 -19.84 11.91 24.27
C LYS A 79 -21.35 11.80 24.14
N VAL A 80 -21.80 10.95 23.22
CA VAL A 80 -23.20 10.54 23.07
C VAL A 80 -23.28 9.06 23.41
N LEU A 81 -24.14 8.68 24.35
CA LEU A 81 -24.46 7.28 24.60
C LEU A 81 -25.57 6.84 23.64
N LEU A 82 -25.37 5.69 22.98
CA LEU A 82 -26.26 5.21 21.92
C LEU A 82 -26.74 3.79 22.21
N LEU A 83 -28.06 3.59 22.19
CA LEU A 83 -28.71 2.28 22.19
C LEU A 83 -28.91 1.81 20.75
N VAL A 84 -28.46 0.60 20.45
CA VAL A 84 -28.72 -0.05 19.16
C VAL A 84 -30.14 -0.63 19.17
N ILE A 85 -31.02 -0.11 18.31
CA ILE A 85 -32.45 -0.51 18.27
C ILE A 85 -32.79 -1.34 17.03
N ALA A 86 -31.86 -1.49 16.08
CA ALA A 86 -32.03 -2.31 14.88
C ALA A 86 -30.87 -3.30 14.66
N LYS A 87 -31.11 -4.30 13.81
CA LYS A 87 -30.06 -5.19 13.35
C LYS A 87 -29.13 -4.40 12.41
N PRO A 88 -27.80 -4.40 12.65
CA PRO A 88 -26.88 -3.69 11.77
C PRO A 88 -26.84 -4.33 10.39
N ASP A 89 -26.78 -3.49 9.36
CA ASP A 89 -26.45 -3.89 7.99
C ASP A 89 -24.98 -3.55 7.69
N ARG A 90 -24.33 -4.35 6.85
CA ARG A 90 -22.93 -4.14 6.48
C ARG A 90 -22.78 -4.15 4.97
N ILE A 91 -22.57 -2.96 4.42
CA ILE A 91 -22.32 -2.75 2.99
C ILE A 91 -20.88 -2.22 2.82
N ASN A 92 -20.69 -0.92 2.73
CA ASN A 92 -19.40 -0.22 2.77
C ASN A 92 -19.03 0.27 4.18
N ALA A 93 -20.01 0.39 5.07
CA ALA A 93 -19.88 0.70 6.48
C ALA A 93 -20.76 -0.24 7.32
N ILE A 94 -20.61 -0.21 8.64
CA ILE A 94 -21.62 -0.75 9.55
C ILE A 94 -22.71 0.31 9.69
N LEU A 95 -23.88 0.05 9.10
CA LEU A 95 -25.05 0.92 9.16
C LEU A 95 -25.99 0.41 10.26
N ASN A 96 -26.44 1.30 11.14
CA ASN A 96 -27.36 0.90 12.19
C ASN A 96 -28.29 2.04 12.61
N ILE A 97 -29.50 1.70 13.06
CA ILE A 97 -30.39 2.65 13.71
C ILE A 97 -30.08 2.63 15.21
N VAL A 98 -29.78 3.80 15.74
CA VAL A 98 -29.42 4.03 17.14
C VAL A 98 -30.30 5.11 17.73
N GLU A 99 -30.50 5.04 19.04
CA GLU A 99 -31.28 5.99 19.82
C GLU A 99 -30.44 6.52 20.99
N ASP A 100 -30.52 7.82 21.29
CA ASP A 100 -29.89 8.39 22.49
C ASP A 100 -30.78 8.30 23.74
N GLU A 101 -30.27 8.79 24.88
CA GLU A 101 -31.00 8.78 26.15
C GLU A 101 -32.27 9.65 26.15
N GLU A 102 -32.41 10.58 25.20
CA GLU A 102 -33.61 11.42 25.04
C GLU A 102 -34.65 10.80 24.07
N GLY A 103 -34.40 9.59 23.57
CA GLY A 103 -35.29 8.90 22.63
C GLY A 103 -35.17 9.39 21.18
N THR A 104 -34.10 10.11 20.84
CA THR A 104 -33.86 10.60 19.48
C THR A 104 -33.17 9.52 18.66
N ALA A 105 -33.86 8.98 17.66
CA ALA A 105 -33.32 7.94 16.79
C ALA A 105 -32.69 8.49 15.50
N VAL A 106 -31.52 7.98 15.12
CA VAL A 106 -30.79 8.32 13.88
C VAL A 106 -30.13 7.09 13.24
N LEU A 107 -29.81 7.19 11.96
CA LEU A 107 -28.94 6.23 11.26
C LEU A 107 -27.48 6.60 11.51
N ILE A 108 -26.70 5.70 12.13
CA ILE A 108 -25.24 5.82 12.27
C ILE A 108 -24.53 4.95 11.22
N ALA A 109 -23.43 5.47 10.68
CA ALA A 109 -22.53 4.75 9.79
C ALA A 109 -21.13 4.72 10.42
N LEU A 110 -20.64 3.52 10.73
CA LEU A 110 -19.28 3.31 11.25
C LEU A 110 -18.39 2.73 10.15
N TYR A 111 -17.44 3.54 9.70
CA TYR A 111 -16.48 3.19 8.66
C TYR A 111 -15.22 2.55 9.25
N HIS A 112 -14.49 1.83 8.39
CA HIS A 112 -13.17 1.25 8.68
C HIS A 112 -13.13 0.33 9.91
N GLN A 113 -14.27 -0.27 10.27
CA GLN A 113 -14.37 -1.18 11.41
C GLN A 113 -13.86 -2.57 11.04
N PRO A 114 -13.03 -3.20 11.90
CA PRO A 114 -12.63 -4.59 11.73
C PRO A 114 -13.86 -5.51 11.83
N GLU A 115 -13.73 -6.77 11.41
CA GLU A 115 -14.83 -7.73 11.54
C GLU A 115 -15.23 -7.97 13.01
N LYS A 116 -16.51 -8.29 13.24
CA LYS A 116 -17.18 -8.41 14.56
C LYS A 116 -16.33 -9.03 15.67
N THR A 117 -16.07 -8.28 16.75
CA THR A 117 -15.55 -8.78 18.02
C THR A 117 -16.71 -9.03 18.98
N TYR A 118 -16.75 -10.20 19.62
CA TYR A 118 -17.75 -10.53 20.66
C TYR A 118 -17.22 -10.29 22.09
N HIS A 119 -15.93 -10.04 22.22
CA HIS A 119 -15.22 -9.87 23.50
C HIS A 119 -14.18 -8.75 23.36
N ASP A 120 -14.66 -7.54 23.12
CA ASP A 120 -13.85 -6.33 23.19
C ASP A 120 -13.88 -5.81 24.63
N GLU A 121 -12.74 -5.45 25.21
CA GLU A 121 -12.67 -4.94 26.57
C GLU A 121 -13.49 -3.66 26.75
N ARG A 122 -13.65 -2.89 25.67
CA ARG A 122 -14.47 -1.68 25.59
C ARG A 122 -15.98 -1.97 25.67
N ILE A 123 -16.41 -3.23 25.56
CA ILE A 123 -17.80 -3.61 25.82
C ILE A 123 -17.98 -3.72 27.35
N PRO A 124 -18.84 -2.90 27.97
CA PRO A 124 -19.12 -2.96 29.41
C PRO A 124 -19.48 -4.39 29.84
N LYS A 125 -18.97 -4.83 31.00
CA LYS A 125 -19.15 -6.22 31.48
C LYS A 125 -20.62 -6.67 31.46
N GLN A 126 -21.55 -5.77 31.79
CA GLN A 126 -22.99 -6.00 31.80
C GLN A 126 -23.64 -6.22 30.42
N TRP A 127 -22.99 -5.81 29.33
CA TRP A 127 -23.49 -5.95 27.95
C TRP A 127 -22.77 -7.04 27.16
N ARG A 128 -21.73 -7.63 27.75
CA ARG A 128 -21.15 -8.85 27.21
C ARG A 128 -22.23 -9.92 27.33
N VAL A 129 -22.75 -10.39 26.19
CA VAL A 129 -23.78 -11.42 26.16
C VAL A 129 -23.31 -12.54 27.08
N ASN A 130 -24.13 -12.84 28.10
CA ASN A 130 -23.89 -13.87 29.10
C ASN A 130 -24.02 -15.25 28.45
N ARG A 131 -23.16 -15.53 27.47
CA ARG A 131 -22.94 -16.86 26.95
C ARG A 131 -22.10 -17.58 27.98
N LYS A 132 -22.43 -18.84 28.24
CA LYS A 132 -21.67 -19.76 29.08
C LYS A 132 -20.17 -19.47 28.93
N SER A 133 -19.50 -19.07 30.01
CA SER A 133 -18.06 -18.83 29.97
C SER A 133 -17.41 -20.12 29.50
N LEU A 134 -16.86 -20.08 28.29
CA LEU A 134 -16.20 -21.25 27.72
C LEU A 134 -14.89 -21.44 28.47
N SER A 135 -14.51 -22.69 28.71
CA SER A 135 -13.19 -22.99 29.25
C SER A 135 -12.09 -22.62 28.26
N SER A 136 -10.86 -22.47 28.75
CA SER A 136 -9.64 -22.36 27.93
C SER A 136 -9.61 -23.40 26.80
N ALA A 137 -9.88 -24.67 27.11
CA ALA A 137 -9.92 -25.77 26.15
C ALA A 137 -11.04 -25.61 25.08
N GLU A 138 -12.26 -25.21 25.48
CA GLU A 138 -13.36 -24.98 24.53
C GLU A 138 -13.08 -23.79 23.59
N LEU A 139 -12.44 -22.73 24.11
CA LEU A 139 -12.00 -21.58 23.31
C LEU A 139 -10.89 -21.97 22.34
N GLY A 140 -9.91 -22.74 22.80
CA GLY A 140 -8.82 -23.27 21.99
C GLY A 140 -9.33 -24.15 20.84
N ALA A 141 -10.24 -25.10 21.13
CA ALA A 141 -10.82 -25.97 20.09
C ALA A 141 -11.60 -25.18 19.03
N LYS A 142 -12.34 -24.13 19.43
CA LYS A 142 -13.00 -23.24 18.47
C LYS A 142 -11.99 -22.43 17.66
N ALA A 143 -10.90 -21.98 18.28
CA ALA A 143 -9.83 -21.28 17.59
C ALA A 143 -9.18 -22.17 16.52
N ASP A 144 -8.95 -23.45 16.84
CA ASP A 144 -8.46 -24.46 15.89
C ASP A 144 -9.44 -24.63 14.72
N GLU A 145 -10.75 -24.69 14.98
CA GLU A 145 -11.77 -24.78 13.93
C GLU A 145 -11.70 -23.58 12.96
N PHE A 146 -11.60 -22.36 13.47
CA PHE A 146 -11.43 -21.17 12.64
C PHE A 146 -10.09 -21.19 11.89
N SER A 147 -9.01 -21.58 12.56
CA SER A 147 -7.67 -21.69 11.98
C SER A 147 -7.63 -22.68 10.81
N SER A 148 -8.28 -23.84 10.94
CA SER A 148 -8.35 -24.86 9.88
C SER A 148 -9.14 -24.42 8.64
N ARG A 149 -9.90 -23.31 8.75
CA ARG A 149 -10.66 -22.69 7.65
C ARG A 149 -10.03 -21.38 7.18
N ASP A 150 -8.75 -21.14 7.49
CA ASP A 150 -7.99 -19.93 7.19
C ASP A 150 -8.62 -18.62 7.72
N LYS A 151 -9.45 -18.72 8.77
CA LYS A 151 -10.08 -17.57 9.43
C LYS A 151 -9.20 -17.07 10.57
N TRP A 152 -8.08 -16.46 10.20
CA TRP A 152 -7.00 -16.08 11.11
C TRP A 152 -7.41 -15.06 12.18
N LEU A 153 -8.16 -14.01 11.82
CA LEU A 153 -8.57 -12.96 12.77
C LEU A 153 -9.51 -13.49 13.87
N PRO A 154 -10.58 -14.26 13.55
CA PRO A 154 -11.37 -14.94 14.58
C PRO A 154 -10.54 -15.89 15.45
N ALA A 155 -9.64 -16.68 14.85
CA ALA A 155 -8.77 -17.60 15.59
C ALA A 155 -7.88 -16.88 16.60
N LEU A 156 -7.21 -15.79 16.18
CA LEU A 156 -6.36 -14.97 17.05
C LEU A 156 -7.12 -14.49 18.30
N ARG A 157 -8.37 -14.05 18.11
CA ARG A 157 -9.22 -13.56 19.20
C ARG A 157 -9.55 -14.67 20.18
N LEU A 158 -9.95 -15.84 19.68
CA LEU A 158 -10.29 -16.97 20.52
C LEU A 158 -9.08 -17.50 21.29
N TYR A 159 -7.89 -17.55 20.69
CA TYR A 159 -6.67 -17.88 21.42
C TYR A 159 -6.32 -16.84 22.49
N THR A 160 -6.54 -15.56 22.22
CA THR A 160 -6.33 -14.50 23.23
C THR A 160 -7.29 -14.68 24.42
N LEU A 161 -8.54 -15.05 24.16
CA LEU A 161 -9.50 -15.35 25.23
C LEU A 161 -9.14 -16.64 25.98
N ALA A 162 -8.67 -17.66 25.25
CA ALA A 162 -8.23 -18.92 25.84
C ALA A 162 -7.07 -18.69 26.81
N LEU A 163 -6.09 -17.84 26.46
CA LEU A 163 -5.00 -17.45 27.36
C LEU A 163 -5.50 -16.77 28.62
N ASN A 164 -6.46 -15.86 28.50
CA ASN A 164 -7.03 -15.19 29.67
C ASN A 164 -7.81 -16.14 30.59
N ALA A 165 -8.24 -17.30 30.07
CA ALA A 165 -9.01 -18.31 30.79
C ALA A 165 -8.17 -19.55 31.17
N ALA A 166 -6.88 -19.58 30.82
CA ALA A 166 -6.00 -20.72 31.05
C ALA A 166 -5.56 -20.78 32.51
N GLU A 167 -5.70 -21.96 33.11
CA GLU A 167 -5.44 -22.16 34.55
C GLU A 167 -4.09 -22.85 34.81
N SER A 168 -3.53 -23.54 33.83
CA SER A 168 -2.24 -24.23 33.94
C SER A 168 -1.13 -23.60 33.08
N PRO A 169 0.14 -23.70 33.50
CA PRO A 169 1.27 -23.32 32.67
C PRO A 169 1.33 -24.06 31.33
N GLU A 170 1.00 -25.35 31.33
CA GLU A 170 1.04 -26.19 30.12
C GLU A 170 -0.02 -25.77 29.10
N GLU A 171 -1.24 -25.44 29.55
CA GLU A 171 -2.28 -24.90 28.66
C GLU A 171 -1.87 -23.54 28.09
N ASN A 172 -1.37 -22.65 28.95
CA ASN A 172 -0.87 -21.34 28.54
C ASN A 172 0.19 -21.47 27.44
N GLN A 173 1.15 -22.37 27.65
CA GLN A 173 2.22 -22.64 26.71
C GLN A 173 1.69 -23.08 25.33
N GLN A 174 0.80 -24.08 25.30
CA GLN A 174 0.23 -24.58 24.04
C GLN A 174 -0.54 -23.49 23.29
N ILE A 175 -1.31 -22.67 24.01
CA ILE A 175 -2.09 -21.61 23.38
C ILE A 175 -1.18 -20.50 22.85
N LEU A 176 -0.10 -20.14 23.56
CA LEU A 176 0.90 -19.18 23.08
C LEU A 176 1.53 -19.64 21.76
N LEU A 177 1.98 -20.89 21.68
CA LEU A 177 2.58 -21.44 20.46
C LEU A 177 1.59 -21.45 19.27
N ARG A 178 0.32 -21.77 19.53
CA ARG A 178 -0.73 -21.69 18.49
C ARG A 178 -1.00 -20.25 18.08
N ARG A 179 -1.09 -19.33 19.04
CA ARG A 179 -1.32 -17.90 18.79
C ARG A 179 -0.15 -17.28 18.00
N SER A 180 1.08 -17.70 18.27
CA SER A 180 2.27 -17.33 17.50
C SER A 180 2.11 -17.66 16.02
N THR A 181 1.69 -18.88 15.70
CA THR A 181 1.44 -19.30 14.30
C THR A 181 0.39 -18.43 13.64
N ILE A 182 -0.71 -18.10 14.33
CA ILE A 182 -1.73 -17.19 13.80
C ILE A 182 -1.19 -15.78 13.57
N ASN A 183 -0.35 -15.27 14.48
CA ASN A 183 0.30 -13.97 14.32
C ASN A 183 1.19 -13.92 13.07
N LEU A 184 1.91 -15.01 12.74
CA LEU A 184 2.66 -15.11 11.47
C LEU A 184 1.73 -15.03 10.25
N LYS A 185 0.60 -15.77 10.26
CA LYS A 185 -0.38 -15.74 9.17
C LYS A 185 -1.02 -14.36 8.97
N LEU A 186 -1.00 -13.51 9.99
CA LEU A 186 -1.55 -12.15 9.98
C LEU A 186 -0.49 -11.06 9.72
N ASP A 187 0.74 -11.40 9.32
CA ASP A 187 1.84 -10.43 9.13
C ASP A 187 2.17 -9.64 10.42
N ARG A 188 2.19 -10.35 11.57
CA ARG A 188 2.55 -9.80 12.89
C ARG A 188 3.76 -10.53 13.49
N PRO A 189 4.92 -10.52 12.83
CA PRO A 189 6.04 -11.37 13.20
C PRO A 189 6.64 -11.02 14.57
N ARG A 190 6.57 -9.76 15.02
CA ARG A 190 7.02 -9.40 16.38
C ARG A 190 6.14 -10.02 17.48
N ARG A 191 4.82 -10.00 17.30
CA ARG A 191 3.88 -10.65 18.24
C ARG A 191 4.02 -12.17 18.22
N ALA A 192 4.27 -12.73 17.03
CA ALA A 192 4.59 -14.15 16.91
C ALA A 192 5.87 -14.52 17.66
N LEU A 193 6.94 -13.72 17.52
CA LEU A 193 8.19 -13.94 18.24
C LEU A 193 7.97 -13.88 19.75
N HIS A 194 7.26 -12.87 20.24
CA HIS A 194 6.91 -12.74 21.65
C HIS A 194 6.18 -13.98 22.16
N ASP A 195 5.11 -14.41 21.49
CA ASP A 195 4.33 -15.58 21.89
C ASP A 195 5.18 -16.87 21.85
N ALA A 196 6.04 -17.03 20.85
CA ALA A 196 6.92 -18.19 20.74
C ALA A 196 8.04 -18.20 21.79
N THR A 197 8.49 -17.03 22.26
CA THR A 197 9.48 -16.92 23.34
C THR A 197 8.85 -17.13 24.70
N GLU A 198 7.67 -16.55 24.97
CA GLU A 198 6.93 -16.78 26.22
C GLU A 198 6.43 -18.22 26.35
N GLY A 199 6.08 -18.86 25.23
CA GLY A 199 5.75 -20.29 25.20
C GLY A 199 6.97 -21.21 25.35
N ASP A 200 8.18 -20.69 25.48
CA ASP A 200 9.41 -21.46 25.65
C ASP A 200 9.69 -21.67 27.15
N GLY A 201 9.34 -22.84 27.71
CA GLY A 201 9.42 -23.05 29.17
C GLY A 201 9.56 -24.49 29.68
N LEU A 202 9.42 -25.50 28.81
CA LEU A 202 9.61 -26.93 29.14
C LEU A 202 10.55 -27.57 28.13
N ALA A 203 11.35 -28.57 28.54
CA ALA A 203 12.33 -29.23 27.67
C ALA A 203 11.73 -29.82 26.38
N THR A 204 10.44 -30.21 26.42
CA THR A 204 9.66 -30.64 25.24
C THR A 204 9.13 -29.47 24.39
N SER A 205 8.89 -28.29 25.00
CA SER A 205 8.41 -27.07 24.32
C SER A 205 9.44 -26.48 23.37
N THR A 206 10.71 -26.53 23.76
CA THR A 206 11.82 -25.94 22.99
C THR A 206 11.91 -26.52 21.57
N LYS A 207 11.41 -27.74 21.36
CA LYS A 207 11.31 -28.37 20.04
C LYS A 207 10.24 -27.73 19.13
N GLU A 208 9.16 -27.20 19.70
CA GLU A 208 8.03 -26.57 18.98
C GLU A 208 8.17 -25.05 18.89
N SER A 209 8.68 -24.41 19.94
CA SER A 209 8.84 -22.96 20.07
C SER A 209 9.92 -22.40 19.13
N LEU A 210 11.09 -23.04 19.08
CA LEU A 210 12.25 -22.55 18.34
C LEU A 210 12.03 -22.45 16.83
N PRO A 211 11.37 -23.42 16.13
CA PRO A 211 10.97 -23.24 14.74
C PRO A 211 10.12 -21.98 14.52
N GLN A 212 9.14 -21.72 15.39
CA GLN A 212 8.27 -20.55 15.28
C GLN A 212 9.05 -19.25 15.52
N GLN A 213 9.96 -19.23 16.51
CA GLN A 213 10.87 -18.11 16.71
C GLN A 213 11.71 -17.85 15.45
N ALA A 214 12.28 -18.89 14.83
CA ALA A 214 13.08 -18.74 13.61
C ALA A 214 12.28 -18.14 12.45
N HIS A 215 11.04 -18.61 12.22
CA HIS A 215 10.14 -18.03 11.22
C HIS A 215 9.80 -16.57 11.54
N ALA A 216 9.49 -16.24 12.80
CA ALA A 216 9.19 -14.88 13.20
C ALA A 216 10.37 -13.94 12.98
N ILE A 217 11.59 -14.36 13.34
CA ILE A 217 12.83 -13.61 13.10
C ILE A 217 13.10 -13.43 11.59
N TYR A 218 12.81 -14.46 10.78
CA TYR A 218 12.89 -14.37 9.31
C TYR A 218 11.96 -13.28 8.76
N HIS A 219 10.69 -13.30 9.14
CA HIS A 219 9.69 -12.32 8.70
C HIS A 219 9.94 -10.90 9.24
N LEU A 220 10.69 -10.75 10.35
CA LEU A 220 11.21 -9.46 10.82
C LEU A 220 12.36 -8.92 9.95
N GLY A 221 12.83 -9.68 8.95
CA GLY A 221 13.98 -9.32 8.12
C GLY A 221 15.33 -9.46 8.83
N LYS A 222 15.37 -10.14 9.98
CA LYS A 222 16.58 -10.33 10.78
C LYS A 222 17.29 -11.64 10.40
N PHE A 223 17.73 -11.73 9.16
CA PHE A 223 18.17 -13.00 8.57
C PHE A 223 19.42 -13.62 9.24
N GLU A 224 20.32 -12.80 9.79
CA GLU A 224 21.50 -13.28 10.51
C GLU A 224 21.11 -13.96 11.83
N GLU A 225 20.24 -13.30 12.61
CA GLU A 225 19.67 -13.84 13.85
C GLU A 225 18.86 -15.12 13.57
N CYS A 226 18.11 -15.14 12.46
CA CYS A 226 17.36 -16.31 12.01
C CYS A 226 18.30 -17.50 11.74
N LYS A 227 19.40 -17.27 11.02
CA LYS A 227 20.37 -18.31 10.70
C LYS A 227 21.02 -18.89 11.97
N GLN A 228 21.47 -18.03 12.88
CA GLN A 228 22.03 -18.45 14.17
C GLN A 228 21.03 -19.28 14.98
N LYS A 229 19.75 -18.87 15.00
CA LYS A 229 18.68 -19.61 15.66
C LYS A 229 18.46 -20.99 15.04
N ILE A 230 18.50 -21.11 13.71
CA ILE A 230 18.37 -22.40 13.00
C ILE A 230 19.59 -23.29 13.24
N GLU A 231 20.80 -22.73 13.34
CA GLU A 231 22.03 -23.46 13.71
C GLU A 231 21.91 -24.05 15.11
N ALA A 232 21.59 -23.23 16.11
CA ALA A 232 21.34 -23.71 17.47
C ALA A 232 20.26 -24.79 17.54
N LEU A 233 19.21 -24.68 16.73
CA LEU A 233 18.14 -25.68 16.68
C LEU A 233 18.61 -27.02 16.09
N LEU A 234 19.36 -27.01 14.98
CA LEU A 234 19.85 -28.24 14.36
C LEU A 234 20.90 -28.94 15.23
N ASP A 235 21.68 -28.17 15.99
CA ASP A 235 22.66 -28.70 16.94
C ASP A 235 21.96 -29.35 18.14
N ALA A 236 20.89 -28.73 18.66
CA ALA A 236 20.12 -29.26 19.78
C ALA A 236 19.22 -30.45 19.40
N PHE A 237 18.68 -30.48 18.17
CA PHE A 237 17.72 -31.49 17.70
C PHE A 237 18.05 -32.06 16.31
N PRO A 238 19.17 -32.81 16.17
CA PRO A 238 19.63 -33.36 14.89
C PRO A 238 18.72 -34.51 14.43
N GLY A 239 17.62 -34.19 13.75
CA GLY A 239 16.75 -35.18 13.11
C GLY A 239 15.26 -34.86 13.08
N SER A 240 14.78 -33.91 13.90
CA SER A 240 13.34 -33.72 14.12
C SER A 240 12.71 -32.46 13.55
N VAL A 241 13.48 -31.61 12.85
CA VAL A 241 12.96 -30.33 12.34
C VAL A 241 13.18 -30.22 10.83
N THR A 242 12.38 -30.98 10.07
CA THR A 242 12.34 -30.88 8.60
C THR A 242 11.86 -29.50 8.14
N ASP A 243 10.97 -28.89 8.90
CA ASP A 243 10.18 -27.73 8.47
C ASP A 243 11.02 -26.44 8.38
N VAL A 244 12.17 -26.37 9.05
CA VAL A 244 13.11 -25.23 8.95
C VAL A 244 14.31 -25.49 8.04
N LYS A 245 14.44 -26.70 7.47
CA LYS A 245 15.62 -27.03 6.64
C LYS A 245 15.73 -26.12 5.43
N GLN A 246 14.61 -25.75 4.83
CA GLN A 246 14.55 -24.82 3.71
C GLN A 246 14.77 -23.35 4.16
N LEU A 247 14.40 -23.02 5.40
CA LEU A 247 14.53 -21.67 5.93
C LEU A 247 16.00 -21.21 6.04
N ARG A 248 16.95 -22.13 6.26
CA ARG A 248 18.39 -21.82 6.32
C ARG A 248 18.94 -21.30 4.98
N PRO A 249 18.85 -22.03 3.85
CA PRO A 249 19.31 -21.51 2.57
C PRO A 249 18.53 -20.25 2.15
N ASP A 250 17.24 -20.15 2.47
CA ASP A 250 16.45 -18.94 2.20
C ASP A 250 17.02 -17.74 2.97
N ALA A 251 17.24 -17.86 4.29
CA ALA A 251 17.85 -16.80 5.11
C ALA A 251 19.25 -16.42 4.60
N GLN A 252 20.04 -17.39 4.14
CA GLN A 252 21.34 -17.12 3.54
C GLN A 252 21.24 -16.34 2.21
N ALA A 253 20.25 -16.66 1.37
CA ALA A 253 19.98 -15.92 0.15
C ALA A 253 19.55 -14.47 0.47
N ARG A 254 18.63 -14.29 1.42
CA ARG A 254 18.19 -12.98 1.92
C ARG A 254 19.34 -12.14 2.48
N LEU A 255 20.32 -12.76 3.16
CA LEU A 255 21.53 -12.07 3.62
C LEU A 255 22.43 -11.60 2.46
N GLU A 256 22.62 -12.43 1.43
CA GLU A 256 23.40 -12.03 0.24
C GLU A 256 22.70 -10.89 -0.53
N GLU A 257 21.38 -10.93 -0.59
CA GLU A 257 20.56 -9.83 -1.12
C GLU A 257 20.75 -8.55 -0.29
N GLN A 258 20.51 -8.60 1.02
CA GLN A 258 20.58 -7.44 1.91
C GLN A 258 21.97 -6.79 1.93
N LYS A 259 23.03 -7.61 1.99
CA LYS A 259 24.42 -7.13 2.14
C LYS A 259 25.05 -6.75 0.80
N LYS A 260 24.75 -7.47 -0.28
CA LYS A 260 25.49 -7.36 -1.56
C LYS A 260 24.61 -7.05 -2.77
N GLY A 261 23.29 -7.01 -2.62
CA GLY A 261 22.37 -6.77 -3.73
C GLY A 261 22.36 -7.91 -4.75
N ARG A 262 22.71 -9.13 -4.34
CA ARG A 262 22.79 -10.30 -5.22
C ARG A 262 21.45 -11.03 -5.26
N TYR A 263 20.63 -10.69 -6.25
CA TYR A 263 19.32 -11.30 -6.47
C TYR A 263 19.37 -12.31 -7.62
N SER A 264 18.73 -13.47 -7.44
CA SER A 264 18.46 -14.40 -8.54
C SER A 264 17.21 -13.93 -9.30
N PHE A 265 17.35 -12.90 -10.14
CA PHE A 265 16.22 -12.30 -10.86
C PHE A 265 15.42 -13.30 -11.71
N ASN A 266 16.07 -14.31 -12.29
CA ASN A 266 15.38 -15.35 -13.06
C ASN A 266 14.42 -16.16 -12.17
N THR A 267 14.87 -16.58 -10.99
CA THR A 267 14.04 -17.30 -10.02
C THR A 267 12.89 -16.42 -9.53
N ILE A 268 13.20 -15.16 -9.19
CA ILE A 268 12.21 -14.19 -8.72
C ILE A 268 11.13 -13.92 -9.77
N LEU A 269 11.52 -13.85 -11.06
CA LEU A 269 10.56 -13.68 -12.16
C LEU A 269 9.62 -14.88 -12.30
N THR A 270 10.12 -16.11 -12.09
CA THR A 270 9.28 -17.32 -12.08
C THR A 270 8.35 -17.35 -10.86
N GLU A 271 8.82 -16.92 -9.69
CA GLU A 271 7.98 -16.81 -8.49
C GLU A 271 6.87 -15.77 -8.65
N ALA A 272 7.18 -14.67 -9.34
CA ALA A 272 6.25 -13.60 -9.68
C ALA A 272 5.17 -13.99 -10.70
N GLU A 273 5.07 -15.28 -11.07
CA GLU A 273 3.95 -15.82 -11.86
C GLU A 273 2.86 -16.46 -10.96
N LYS A 274 3.09 -16.61 -9.65
CA LYS A 274 2.13 -17.20 -8.69
C LYS A 274 1.23 -16.15 -8.03
N THR A 275 -0.08 -16.30 -8.06
CA THR A 275 -1.02 -15.38 -7.37
C THR A 275 -1.27 -15.82 -5.91
N PRO A 276 -1.10 -14.95 -4.88
CA PRO A 276 -0.61 -13.57 -4.94
C PRO A 276 0.93 -13.51 -5.07
N HIS A 277 1.40 -12.55 -5.87
CA HIS A 277 2.80 -12.42 -6.29
C HIS A 277 3.69 -11.71 -5.27
N LEU A 278 3.60 -12.11 -3.99
CA LEU A 278 4.46 -11.57 -2.93
C LEU A 278 5.83 -12.23 -3.03
N ILE A 279 6.84 -11.44 -3.39
CA ILE A 279 8.20 -11.97 -3.63
C ILE A 279 8.92 -12.13 -2.30
N ASP A 280 9.42 -13.32 -2.00
CA ASP A 280 10.30 -13.47 -0.85
C ASP A 280 11.68 -12.90 -1.20
N CYS A 281 11.95 -11.67 -0.73
CA CYS A 281 13.22 -10.98 -0.97
C CYS A 281 13.57 -10.02 0.17
N ALA A 282 14.86 -9.77 0.35
CA ALA A 282 15.36 -8.79 1.30
C ALA A 282 15.55 -7.42 0.63
N THR A 283 15.44 -6.36 1.43
CA THR A 283 15.78 -5.00 0.99
C THR A 283 17.29 -4.80 0.96
N PHE A 284 17.83 -4.38 -0.19
CA PHE A 284 19.22 -3.95 -0.37
C PHE A 284 19.26 -2.42 -0.44
N SER A 285 19.91 -1.80 0.54
CA SER A 285 19.98 -0.33 0.67
C SER A 285 21.35 0.21 1.08
N SER A 286 22.40 -0.61 1.03
CA SER A 286 23.75 -0.23 1.51
C SER A 286 24.41 0.93 0.76
N LEU A 287 23.93 1.26 -0.44
CA LEU A 287 24.49 2.32 -1.29
C LEU A 287 23.82 3.67 -1.10
N ILE A 288 22.83 3.74 -0.20
CA ILE A 288 22.04 4.96 -0.01
C ILE A 288 22.00 5.38 1.45
N GLU A 289 21.83 6.68 1.64
CA GLU A 289 21.54 7.31 2.92
C GLU A 289 20.41 8.33 2.75
N ILE A 290 19.71 8.61 3.85
CA ILE A 290 18.64 9.60 3.88
C ILE A 290 19.24 10.94 4.31
N CYS A 291 19.18 11.95 3.44
CA CYS A 291 19.66 13.29 3.75
C CYS A 291 18.58 14.35 3.51
N ASP A 292 18.79 15.56 4.04
CA ASP A 292 17.98 16.72 3.69
C ASP A 292 18.35 17.21 2.28
N ALA A 293 17.37 17.17 1.37
CA ALA A 293 17.45 17.74 0.05
C ALA A 293 16.88 19.17 0.08
N LEU A 294 17.73 20.17 -0.16
CA LEU A 294 17.38 21.58 -0.07
C LEU A 294 16.13 21.90 -0.92
N GLY A 295 15.06 22.36 -0.25
CA GLY A 295 13.78 22.72 -0.88
C GLY A 295 12.94 21.53 -1.38
N ARG A 296 13.32 20.29 -1.07
CA ARG A 296 12.62 19.05 -1.49
C ARG A 296 12.32 18.09 -0.33
N GLY A 297 12.64 18.48 0.91
CA GLY A 297 12.43 17.64 2.09
C GLY A 297 13.54 16.60 2.23
N LYS A 298 13.20 15.36 2.55
CA LYS A 298 14.18 14.26 2.59
C LYS A 298 14.43 13.69 1.19
N GLY A 299 15.67 13.32 0.90
CA GLY A 299 16.10 12.66 -0.33
C GLY A 299 16.91 11.39 -0.03
N LEU A 300 17.11 10.54 -1.04
CA LEU A 300 18.08 9.46 -0.98
C LEU A 300 19.36 9.87 -1.71
N PHE A 301 20.50 9.69 -1.08
CA PHE A 301 21.81 10.09 -1.62
C PHE A 301 22.73 8.89 -1.70
N LEU A 302 23.61 8.87 -2.71
CA LEU A 302 24.61 7.81 -2.86
C LEU A 302 25.72 7.93 -1.81
N THR A 303 26.08 6.83 -1.17
CA THR A 303 27.23 6.78 -0.25
C THR A 303 28.56 6.55 -0.99
N ARG A 304 28.53 6.07 -2.23
CA ARG A 304 29.69 5.86 -3.10
C ARG A 304 29.33 6.04 -4.57
N SER A 305 30.34 6.18 -5.42
CA SER A 305 30.15 6.26 -6.87
C SER A 305 29.57 4.98 -7.46
N VAL A 306 28.75 5.11 -8.50
CA VAL A 306 28.13 4.00 -9.25
C VAL A 306 28.19 4.27 -10.76
N SER A 307 28.17 3.21 -11.55
CA SER A 307 28.14 3.27 -13.01
C SER A 307 26.72 3.11 -13.55
N ALA A 308 26.49 3.56 -14.78
CA ALA A 308 25.22 3.35 -15.49
C ALA A 308 24.84 1.84 -15.52
N GLY A 309 23.62 1.53 -15.12
CA GLY A 309 23.09 0.15 -15.04
C GLY A 309 23.23 -0.53 -13.69
N ASP A 310 24.08 0.00 -12.79
CA ASP A 310 24.28 -0.56 -11.45
C ASP A 310 22.99 -0.61 -10.65
N LEU A 311 22.84 -1.66 -9.84
CA LEU A 311 21.77 -1.78 -8.87
C LEU A 311 22.07 -0.87 -7.67
N ILE A 312 21.20 0.10 -7.41
CA ILE A 312 21.37 1.05 -6.30
C ILE A 312 20.58 0.60 -5.07
N LEU A 313 19.31 0.27 -5.27
CA LEU A 313 18.36 -0.05 -4.21
C LEU A 313 17.39 -1.10 -4.73
N CYS A 314 17.13 -2.10 -3.91
CA CYS A 314 16.02 -3.00 -4.10
C CYS A 314 15.22 -3.06 -2.80
N GLU A 315 13.93 -2.80 -2.87
CA GLU A 315 13.10 -2.66 -1.69
C GLU A 315 11.86 -3.54 -1.77
N LYS A 316 11.62 -4.32 -0.71
CA LYS A 316 10.37 -5.05 -0.49
C LYS A 316 9.28 -4.08 -0.03
N ALA A 317 8.05 -4.21 -0.55
CA ALA A 317 6.95 -3.32 -0.20
C ALA A 317 6.67 -3.33 1.32
N PHE A 318 6.41 -2.14 1.87
CA PHE A 318 5.86 -2.04 3.21
C PHE A 318 4.41 -2.53 3.24
N SER A 319 3.65 -2.11 2.22
CA SER A 319 2.29 -2.57 2.00
C SER A 319 2.03 -2.59 0.50
N TYR A 320 1.41 -3.64 0.02
CA TYR A 320 1.09 -3.87 -1.38
C TYR A 320 -0.29 -4.50 -1.49
N TYR A 321 -1.06 -4.04 -2.46
CA TYR A 321 -2.39 -4.55 -2.76
C TYR A 321 -2.51 -4.82 -4.25
N LEU A 322 -2.97 -6.01 -4.61
CA LEU A 322 -3.27 -6.43 -5.97
C LEU A 322 -4.73 -6.89 -6.03
N LEU A 323 -5.54 -6.19 -6.83
CA LEU A 323 -6.75 -6.73 -7.42
C LEU A 323 -6.37 -7.69 -8.55
N ASP A 324 -6.59 -8.97 -8.32
CA ASP A 324 -6.55 -10.07 -9.27
C ASP A 324 -7.46 -9.83 -10.49
N ASP A 325 -6.86 -9.69 -11.67
CA ASP A 325 -7.53 -9.49 -12.97
C ASP A 325 -8.38 -10.70 -13.43
N GLU A 326 -8.08 -11.91 -12.95
CA GLU A 326 -8.79 -13.13 -13.34
C GLU A 326 -10.19 -13.23 -12.71
N LYS A 327 -10.40 -12.53 -11.59
CA LYS A 327 -11.72 -12.41 -10.98
C LYS A 327 -12.38 -11.18 -11.57
N SER A 328 -13.29 -11.38 -12.54
CA SER A 328 -14.15 -10.28 -13.00
C SER A 328 -14.83 -9.64 -11.80
N TYR A 329 -14.39 -8.44 -11.42
CA TYR A 329 -14.91 -7.79 -10.23
C TYR A 329 -16.36 -7.40 -10.46
N GLU A 330 -17.26 -8.01 -9.69
CA GLU A 330 -18.63 -7.53 -9.59
C GLU A 330 -18.68 -6.13 -8.96
N ILE A 331 -17.67 -5.76 -8.13
CA ILE A 331 -17.58 -4.50 -7.41
C ILE A 331 -16.19 -3.85 -7.59
N ILE A 332 -16.13 -2.66 -8.19
CA ILE A 332 -14.90 -1.84 -8.28
C ILE A 332 -14.86 -0.86 -7.10
N PRO A 333 -13.79 -0.85 -6.27
CA PRO A 333 -13.65 0.12 -5.21
C PRO A 333 -13.24 1.50 -5.76
N ILE A 334 -13.84 2.56 -5.20
CA ILE A 334 -13.58 3.96 -5.49
C ILE A 334 -13.28 4.65 -4.16
N LEU A 335 -12.20 5.43 -4.14
CA LEU A 335 -11.90 6.36 -3.07
C LEU A 335 -12.12 7.78 -3.59
N LEU A 336 -13.11 8.48 -3.03
CA LEU A 336 -13.39 9.88 -3.29
C LEU A 336 -12.72 10.71 -2.20
N ASN A 337 -11.67 11.45 -2.54
CA ASN A 337 -10.98 12.33 -1.62
C ASN A 337 -11.49 13.76 -1.82
N ASN A 338 -12.42 14.19 -0.96
CA ASN A 338 -13.05 15.50 -1.05
C ASN A 338 -12.02 16.64 -0.88
N PRO A 339 -11.10 16.62 0.11
CA PRO A 339 -10.11 17.69 0.29
C PRO A 339 -9.18 17.94 -0.89
N THR A 340 -8.91 16.91 -1.68
CA THR A 340 -8.02 17.00 -2.85
C THR A 340 -8.78 17.00 -4.16
N GLU A 341 -10.11 16.86 -4.14
CA GLU A 341 -10.98 16.68 -5.30
C GLU A 341 -10.51 15.54 -6.23
N LYS A 342 -9.88 14.51 -5.65
CA LYS A 342 -9.35 13.37 -6.43
C LYS A 342 -10.21 12.13 -6.26
N VAL A 343 -10.38 11.43 -7.37
CA VAL A 343 -11.00 10.10 -7.42
C VAL A 343 -9.91 9.10 -7.74
N THR A 344 -9.68 8.13 -6.84
CA THR A 344 -8.83 6.97 -7.12
C THR A 344 -9.68 5.71 -7.14
N THR A 345 -9.27 4.72 -7.91
CA THR A 345 -10.02 3.48 -8.07
C THR A 345 -9.09 2.28 -7.94
N GLY A 346 -9.65 1.16 -7.51
CA GLY A 346 -8.89 -0.08 -7.40
C GLY A 346 -8.02 -0.17 -6.14
N GLY A 347 -6.76 -0.59 -6.30
CA GLY A 347 -5.91 -1.02 -5.18
C GLY A 347 -5.65 0.06 -4.11
N SER A 348 -5.58 1.32 -4.52
CA SER A 348 -5.38 2.46 -3.62
C SER A 348 -6.44 2.58 -2.53
N ALA A 349 -7.71 2.27 -2.85
CA ALA A 349 -8.81 2.35 -1.90
C ALA A 349 -8.65 1.35 -0.74
N TYR A 350 -8.09 0.17 -1.00
CA TYR A 350 -7.83 -0.83 0.03
C TYR A 350 -6.50 -0.62 0.75
N LEU A 351 -5.53 0.00 0.08
CA LEU A 351 -4.21 0.26 0.65
C LEU A 351 -4.31 1.12 1.93
N TRP A 352 -5.24 2.08 1.95
CA TRP A 352 -5.47 2.94 3.14
C TRP A 352 -5.80 2.13 4.39
N LEU A 353 -6.82 1.28 4.32
CA LEU A 353 -7.22 0.43 5.45
C LEU A 353 -6.12 -0.56 5.83
N GLN A 354 -5.46 -1.18 4.84
CA GLN A 354 -4.39 -2.15 5.07
C GLN A 354 -3.21 -1.52 5.81
N VAL A 355 -2.77 -0.33 5.40
CA VAL A 355 -1.68 0.39 6.06
C VAL A 355 -2.06 0.81 7.47
N MET A 356 -3.27 1.36 7.68
CA MET A 356 -3.74 1.71 9.03
C MET A 356 -3.71 0.50 9.97
N GLN A 357 -4.23 -0.64 9.52
CA GLN A 357 -4.21 -1.88 10.29
C GLN A 357 -2.79 -2.37 10.54
N LYS A 358 -1.91 -2.32 9.53
CA LYS A 358 -0.50 -2.72 9.68
C LYS A 358 0.23 -1.87 10.71
N LEU A 359 -0.01 -0.55 10.75
CA LEU A 359 0.58 0.37 11.72
C LEU A 359 0.07 0.13 13.15
N LEU A 360 -1.23 -0.09 13.33
CA LEU A 360 -1.80 -0.44 14.64
C LEU A 360 -1.24 -1.76 15.19
N GLN A 361 -0.93 -2.69 14.29
CA GLN A 361 -0.44 -4.03 14.65
C GLN A 361 1.08 -4.06 14.83
N ASN A 362 1.81 -3.15 14.18
CA ASN A 362 3.26 -3.06 14.19
C ASN A 362 3.68 -1.59 14.46
N PRO A 363 3.59 -1.12 15.73
CA PRO A 363 3.78 0.28 16.09
C PRO A 363 5.19 0.81 15.80
N GLU A 364 6.20 -0.07 15.72
CA GLU A 364 7.58 0.30 15.39
C GLU A 364 7.72 0.95 14.01
N HIS A 365 6.76 0.72 13.11
CA HIS A 365 6.78 1.30 11.77
C HIS A 365 6.17 2.70 11.70
N ILE A 366 5.48 3.15 12.76
CA ILE A 366 4.76 4.43 12.78
C ILE A 366 5.70 5.59 12.49
N SER A 367 6.83 5.69 13.19
CA SER A 367 7.80 6.79 13.01
C SER A 367 8.31 6.85 11.56
N SER A 368 8.85 5.72 11.07
CA SER A 368 9.44 5.65 9.72
C SER A 368 8.44 5.93 8.60
N PHE A 369 7.17 5.56 8.82
CA PHE A 369 6.06 5.84 7.90
C PHE A 369 5.62 7.31 7.95
N GLN A 370 5.47 7.89 9.14
CA GLN A 370 5.09 9.29 9.32
C GLN A 370 6.13 10.29 8.82
N GLU A 371 7.39 9.88 8.65
CA GLU A 371 8.44 10.67 8.01
C GLU A 371 8.32 10.81 6.50
N LEU A 372 7.46 10.02 5.84
CA LEU A 372 7.23 10.14 4.41
C LEU A 372 6.56 11.47 4.06
N PHE A 373 6.72 11.91 2.81
CA PHE A 373 6.17 13.19 2.38
C PHE A 373 4.64 13.19 2.46
N HIS A 374 4.05 14.11 3.22
CA HIS A 374 2.61 14.18 3.46
C HIS A 374 2.03 15.57 3.16
N GLY A 375 2.72 16.34 2.31
CA GLY A 375 2.37 17.72 1.98
C GLY A 375 2.34 18.62 3.21
N SER A 376 1.32 19.47 3.30
CA SER A 376 1.12 20.42 4.40
C SER A 376 0.37 19.84 5.62
N HIS A 377 0.04 18.54 5.63
CA HIS A 377 -0.67 17.93 6.75
C HIS A 377 0.15 18.05 8.03
N LYS A 378 -0.47 18.53 9.11
CA LYS A 378 0.20 18.65 10.41
C LYS A 378 0.19 17.28 11.09
N LYS A 379 1.37 16.85 11.56
CA LYS A 379 1.49 15.62 12.35
C LYS A 379 0.77 15.78 13.68
N LEU A 380 -0.07 14.80 14.01
CA LEU A 380 -0.59 14.67 15.37
C LEU A 380 0.57 14.47 16.35
N GLN A 381 0.53 15.22 17.44
CA GLN A 381 1.55 15.16 18.50
C GLN A 381 1.27 14.02 19.50
N ILE A 382 0.08 13.42 19.43
CA ILE A 382 -0.38 12.39 20.36
C ILE A 382 -0.19 11.03 19.74
N THR A 383 0.46 10.15 20.49
CA THR A 383 0.77 8.78 20.09
C THR A 383 -0.09 7.75 20.82
N GLU A 384 -0.71 8.12 21.94
CA GLU A 384 -1.51 7.24 22.78
C GLU A 384 -2.67 8.01 23.45
N CYS A 385 -3.82 7.36 23.57
CA CYS A 385 -4.99 7.86 24.30
C CYS A 385 -5.69 6.66 24.97
N ASP A 386 -6.03 6.76 26.25
CA ASP A 386 -6.70 5.71 27.02
C ASP A 386 -6.02 4.33 26.89
N GLY A 387 -4.68 4.28 26.99
CA GLY A 387 -3.92 3.03 26.88
C GLY A 387 -3.81 2.45 25.46
N SER A 388 -4.33 3.17 24.46
CA SER A 388 -4.41 2.72 23.07
C SER A 388 -3.61 3.60 22.13
N LEU A 389 -2.85 2.98 21.23
CA LEU A 389 -2.10 3.67 20.19
C LEU A 389 -3.02 4.48 19.27
N VAL A 390 -2.61 5.71 18.99
CA VAL A 390 -3.32 6.60 18.06
C VAL A 390 -2.63 6.54 16.70
N VAL A 391 -3.38 6.10 15.69
CA VAL A 391 -2.95 6.16 14.28
C VAL A 391 -3.84 7.16 13.56
N ASP A 392 -3.24 8.26 13.12
CA ASP A 392 -3.92 9.31 12.35
C ASP A 392 -4.36 8.79 10.97
N SER A 393 -5.65 8.47 10.81
CA SER A 393 -6.18 7.98 9.55
C SER A 393 -5.99 8.99 8.41
N PHE A 394 -6.09 10.29 8.68
CA PHE A 394 -5.94 11.34 7.69
C PHE A 394 -4.47 11.49 7.29
N ALA A 395 -3.53 11.49 8.25
CA ALA A 395 -2.11 11.51 7.89
C ALA A 395 -1.72 10.28 7.08
N VAL A 396 -2.25 9.10 7.42
CA VAL A 396 -1.98 7.87 6.66
C VAL A 396 -2.49 8.00 5.22
N GLU A 397 -3.71 8.50 5.03
CA GLU A 397 -4.25 8.77 3.69
C GLU A 397 -3.36 9.74 2.91
N ARG A 398 -2.97 10.87 3.52
CA ARG A 398 -2.13 11.89 2.87
C ARG A 398 -0.75 11.34 2.50
N ILE A 399 -0.15 10.52 3.36
CA ILE A 399 1.10 9.83 3.05
C ILE A 399 0.91 8.90 1.86
N ILE A 400 -0.13 8.06 1.85
CA ILE A 400 -0.41 7.16 0.74
C ILE A 400 -0.62 7.94 -0.55
N HIS A 401 -1.44 8.99 -0.53
CA HIS A 401 -1.73 9.83 -1.68
C HIS A 401 -0.48 10.33 -2.42
N TYR A 402 0.55 10.76 -1.69
CA TYR A 402 1.77 11.30 -2.28
C TYR A 402 2.81 10.24 -2.64
N ASN A 403 2.81 9.11 -1.95
CA ASN A 403 3.91 8.14 -1.98
C ASN A 403 3.55 6.81 -2.62
N GLU A 404 2.26 6.51 -2.80
CA GLU A 404 1.82 5.28 -3.44
C GLU A 404 2.26 5.25 -4.90
N VAL A 405 2.61 4.05 -5.37
CA VAL A 405 2.94 3.83 -6.77
C VAL A 405 2.21 2.60 -7.25
N ASN A 406 1.55 2.73 -8.39
CA ASN A 406 0.99 1.59 -9.10
C ASN A 406 2.15 0.71 -9.59
N SER A 407 2.18 -0.53 -9.11
CA SER A 407 3.22 -1.52 -9.45
C SER A 407 2.60 -2.63 -10.28
N PRO A 408 2.66 -2.52 -11.61
CA PRO A 408 2.01 -3.51 -12.45
C PRO A 408 2.66 -4.88 -12.31
N ARG A 409 1.87 -5.93 -12.60
CA ARG A 409 2.38 -7.28 -12.82
C ARG A 409 3.49 -7.21 -13.87
N THR A 410 4.74 -7.31 -13.42
CA THR A 410 5.92 -7.28 -14.29
C THR A 410 6.46 -8.69 -14.36
N THR A 411 5.73 -9.56 -15.05
CA THR A 411 6.23 -10.86 -15.48
C THR A 411 6.92 -10.72 -16.83
N SER A 412 7.77 -11.69 -17.21
CA SER A 412 8.39 -11.70 -18.55
C SER A 412 7.33 -11.57 -19.66
N ARG A 413 6.20 -12.27 -19.49
CA ARG A 413 5.02 -12.21 -20.38
C ARG A 413 4.32 -10.84 -20.40
N HIS A 414 4.33 -10.10 -19.29
CA HIS A 414 3.77 -8.74 -19.23
C HIS A 414 4.68 -7.71 -19.92
N LEU A 415 6.00 -7.86 -19.84
CA LEU A 415 6.93 -6.99 -20.57
C LEU A 415 6.78 -7.15 -22.08
N GLU A 416 6.61 -8.38 -22.56
CA GLU A 416 6.32 -8.65 -23.97
C GLU A 416 5.01 -7.99 -24.41
N THR A 417 3.93 -8.16 -23.65
CA THR A 417 2.58 -7.70 -24.05
C THR A 417 2.31 -6.20 -23.84
N ARG A 418 2.93 -5.55 -22.85
CA ARG A 418 2.69 -4.11 -22.54
C ARG A 418 3.60 -3.17 -23.31
N VAL A 419 4.85 -3.57 -23.54
CA VAL A 419 5.73 -2.81 -24.42
C VAL A 419 5.36 -3.10 -25.87
N PHE A 420 4.93 -4.32 -26.20
CA PHE A 420 4.62 -4.73 -27.57
C PHE A 420 3.43 -5.69 -27.70
N ARG A 421 2.24 -5.17 -27.99
CA ARG A 421 1.08 -5.98 -28.39
C ARG A 421 1.20 -6.39 -29.86
N MET A 422 1.24 -7.69 -30.16
CA MET A 422 1.07 -8.17 -31.54
C MET A 422 -0.36 -7.92 -32.03
N LYS A 423 -0.50 -7.23 -33.15
CA LYS A 423 -1.77 -7.11 -33.89
C LYS A 423 -1.50 -7.54 -35.34
N GLY A 424 -1.88 -8.78 -35.68
CA GLY A 424 -1.44 -9.43 -36.92
C GLY A 424 0.06 -9.74 -36.90
N THR A 425 0.81 -9.36 -37.92
CA THR A 425 2.28 -9.56 -38.02
C THR A 425 3.11 -8.42 -37.42
N ALA A 426 2.48 -7.34 -36.94
CA ALA A 426 3.17 -6.16 -36.42
C ALA A 426 3.06 -6.04 -34.88
N LEU A 427 4.16 -5.65 -34.23
CA LEU A 427 4.21 -5.28 -32.81
C LEU A 427 3.78 -3.81 -32.65
N GLN A 428 2.82 -3.54 -31.76
CA GLN A 428 2.33 -2.19 -31.44
C GLN A 428 2.58 -1.88 -29.95
N ILE A 429 3.02 -0.67 -29.64
CA ILE A 429 3.15 -0.22 -28.24
C ILE A 429 1.75 0.16 -27.73
N ASP A 430 1.17 -0.64 -26.83
CA ASP A 430 -0.14 -0.37 -26.22
C ASP A 430 0.04 0.19 -24.81
N ASN A 431 0.30 1.49 -24.72
CA ASN A 431 0.38 2.21 -23.44
C ASN A 431 -1.01 2.42 -22.78
N ASN A 432 -2.08 1.87 -23.36
CA ASN A 432 -3.45 2.28 -23.09
C ASN A 432 -4.34 1.16 -22.54
N ASN A 433 -3.76 0.09 -21.99
CA ASN A 433 -4.54 -0.96 -21.35
C ASN A 433 -5.28 -0.39 -20.11
N LYS A 434 -6.52 0.06 -20.33
CA LYS A 434 -7.37 0.74 -19.33
C LYS A 434 -7.68 -0.16 -18.13
N HIS A 435 -7.58 -1.48 -18.29
CA HIS A 435 -7.86 -2.46 -17.25
C HIS A 435 -6.75 -2.60 -16.19
N ASP A 436 -5.47 -2.44 -16.56
CA ASP A 436 -4.36 -2.69 -15.62
C ASP A 436 -4.08 -1.50 -14.68
N LYS A 437 -4.60 -0.31 -15.00
CA LYS A 437 -4.28 0.93 -14.26
C LYS A 437 -4.79 0.93 -12.82
N PHE A 438 -5.74 0.05 -12.51
CA PHE A 438 -6.48 0.05 -11.25
C PHE A 438 -6.16 -1.18 -10.38
N LEU A 439 -5.32 -2.09 -10.86
CA LEU A 439 -5.18 -3.37 -10.19
C LEU A 439 -4.19 -3.34 -9.03
N THR A 440 -3.21 -2.46 -9.03
CA THR A 440 -2.08 -2.56 -8.09
C THR A 440 -1.75 -1.22 -7.47
N SER A 441 -1.59 -1.20 -6.16
CA SER A 441 -1.01 -0.07 -5.43
C SER A 441 -0.11 -0.58 -4.31
N GLY A 442 0.97 0.13 -4.05
CA GLY A 442 1.87 -0.18 -2.94
C GLY A 442 2.66 1.04 -2.47
N ILE A 443 3.24 0.90 -1.28
CA ILE A 443 4.11 1.89 -0.67
C ILE A 443 5.40 1.23 -0.19
N TRP A 444 6.51 1.95 -0.37
CA TRP A 444 7.87 1.49 -0.10
C TRP A 444 8.62 2.60 0.61
N LEU A 445 8.98 2.40 1.88
CA LEU A 445 9.41 3.49 2.76
C LEU A 445 10.67 4.21 2.23
N LEU A 446 11.71 3.50 1.80
CA LEU A 446 12.96 4.11 1.34
C LEU A 446 12.76 4.79 -0.01
N THR A 447 12.29 4.06 -1.02
CA THR A 447 12.15 4.58 -2.38
C THR A 447 11.10 5.68 -2.52
N SER A 448 10.16 5.82 -1.57
CA SER A 448 9.24 6.96 -1.49
C SER A 448 9.95 8.27 -1.12
N ARG A 449 11.19 8.22 -0.61
CA ARG A 449 12.05 9.40 -0.37
C ARG A 449 12.86 9.81 -1.60
N ILE A 450 12.72 9.13 -2.74
CA ILE A 450 13.44 9.52 -3.97
C ILE A 450 12.70 10.69 -4.64
N ASN A 451 13.40 11.80 -4.80
CA ASN A 451 12.83 13.05 -5.30
C ASN A 451 12.50 13.02 -6.80
N GLY A 452 11.58 13.89 -7.20
CA GLY A 452 11.12 14.02 -8.58
C GLY A 452 12.01 14.93 -9.45
N SER A 453 12.36 14.48 -10.65
CA SER A 453 12.97 15.32 -11.70
C SER A 453 12.54 14.86 -13.09
N CYS A 454 12.26 15.79 -14.02
CA CYS A 454 12.00 15.40 -15.41
C CYS A 454 13.24 14.81 -16.09
N VAL A 455 14.44 15.16 -15.61
CA VAL A 455 15.71 14.53 -15.95
C VAL A 455 16.12 13.66 -14.76
N SER A 456 15.77 12.37 -14.82
CA SER A 456 16.09 11.40 -13.79
C SER A 456 17.49 10.82 -13.97
N ASN A 457 18.17 10.54 -12.88
CA ASN A 457 19.45 9.81 -12.87
C ASN A 457 19.27 8.34 -12.43
N CYS A 458 18.04 7.94 -12.13
CA CYS A 458 17.65 6.58 -11.80
C CYS A 458 16.45 6.12 -12.62
N ARG A 459 16.34 4.80 -12.79
CA ARG A 459 15.18 4.13 -13.35
C ARG A 459 14.59 3.17 -12.31
N ARG A 460 13.26 3.21 -12.17
CA ARG A 460 12.51 2.23 -11.39
C ARG A 460 11.92 1.12 -12.26
N SER A 461 11.91 -0.09 -11.73
CA SER A 461 11.18 -1.26 -12.24
C SER A 461 10.60 -2.06 -11.06
N PHE A 462 9.73 -3.01 -11.35
CA PHE A 462 9.06 -3.83 -10.34
C PHE A 462 9.16 -5.31 -10.71
N ILE A 463 9.11 -6.19 -9.73
CA ILE A 463 8.77 -7.61 -9.88
C ILE A 463 7.87 -7.96 -8.70
N GLY A 464 6.59 -8.24 -8.95
CA GLY A 464 5.60 -8.34 -7.87
C GLY A 464 5.58 -7.08 -6.98
N ASP A 465 5.85 -7.25 -5.69
CA ASP A 465 5.96 -6.19 -4.70
C ASP A 465 7.41 -5.77 -4.36
N MET A 466 8.38 -6.25 -5.14
CA MET A 466 9.78 -5.81 -5.11
C MET A 466 9.95 -4.60 -6.04
N LYS A 467 10.49 -3.49 -5.52
CA LYS A 467 10.81 -2.28 -6.28
C LYS A 467 12.31 -2.15 -6.45
N ILE A 468 12.74 -2.00 -7.70
CA ILE A 468 14.16 -2.03 -8.09
C ILE A 468 14.54 -0.66 -8.66
N ILE A 469 15.65 -0.10 -8.19
CA ILE A 469 16.21 1.17 -8.64
C ILE A 469 17.61 0.93 -9.23
N ARG A 470 17.81 1.36 -10.48
CA ARG A 470 19.10 1.29 -11.17
C ARG A 470 19.58 2.66 -11.62
N ALA A 471 20.89 2.85 -11.63
CA ALA A 471 21.54 4.03 -12.20
C ALA A 471 21.27 4.11 -13.71
N THR A 472 20.98 5.31 -14.22
CA THR A 472 20.86 5.54 -15.69
C THR A 472 22.10 6.21 -16.27
N GLN A 473 23.03 6.60 -15.42
CA GLN A 473 24.28 7.28 -15.77
C GLN A 473 25.30 7.03 -14.66
N ASP A 474 26.57 7.29 -14.96
CA ASP A 474 27.62 7.29 -13.94
C ASP A 474 27.38 8.45 -12.97
N MET A 475 27.49 8.18 -11.67
CA MET A 475 27.21 9.15 -10.61
C MET A 475 28.25 9.05 -9.49
N PRO A 476 28.79 10.17 -8.99
CA PRO A 476 29.68 10.17 -7.84
C PRO A 476 28.92 9.96 -6.53
N ALA A 477 29.66 9.68 -5.46
CA ALA A 477 29.16 9.74 -4.08
C ALA A 477 28.53 11.12 -3.77
N GLY A 478 27.55 11.15 -2.88
CA GLY A 478 26.81 12.36 -2.50
C GLY A 478 25.78 12.83 -3.53
N THR A 479 25.51 12.06 -4.59
CA THR A 479 24.50 12.43 -5.59
C THR A 479 23.08 12.15 -5.08
N ASP A 480 22.19 13.15 -5.13
CA ASP A 480 20.73 13.00 -4.89
C ASP A 480 20.11 12.10 -5.97
N LEU A 481 19.43 11.05 -5.54
CA LEU A 481 18.72 10.14 -6.44
C LEU A 481 17.41 10.78 -6.90
N LEU A 482 17.15 10.72 -8.20
CA LEU A 482 16.03 11.38 -8.85
C LEU A 482 15.30 10.43 -9.79
N LEU A 483 13.97 10.38 -9.65
CA LEU A 483 13.08 9.63 -10.54
C LEU A 483 12.19 10.57 -11.34
N SER A 484 11.85 10.15 -12.57
CA SER A 484 10.76 10.78 -13.30
C SER A 484 9.44 10.27 -12.76
N TYR A 485 8.66 11.15 -12.14
CA TYR A 485 7.36 10.81 -11.55
C TYR A 485 6.27 10.57 -12.60
N ARG A 486 6.46 11.16 -13.80
CA ARG A 486 5.54 11.06 -14.92
C ARG A 486 6.27 10.63 -16.18
N ALA A 487 5.55 10.04 -17.13
CA ALA A 487 6.08 9.83 -18.46
C ALA A 487 6.24 11.19 -19.17
N PRO A 488 7.31 11.42 -19.92
CA PRO A 488 7.44 12.59 -20.77
C PRO A 488 6.44 12.51 -21.92
N CYS A 489 5.73 13.61 -22.17
CA CYS A 489 4.94 13.80 -23.38
C CYS A 489 5.81 14.50 -24.44
N SER A 490 5.47 14.28 -25.71
CA SER A 490 6.25 14.75 -26.85
C SER A 490 6.09 16.25 -27.15
N VAL A 491 5.03 16.88 -26.64
CA VAL A 491 4.77 18.31 -26.74
C VAL A 491 4.40 18.82 -25.35
N GLU A 492 5.29 19.58 -24.73
CA GLU A 492 5.14 20.03 -23.35
C GLU A 492 5.64 21.46 -23.18
N PHE A 493 4.76 22.34 -22.70
CA PHE A 493 5.13 23.69 -22.28
C PHE A 493 5.51 23.69 -20.80
N TYR A 494 6.36 24.65 -20.39
CA TYR A 494 6.86 24.70 -19.02
C TYR A 494 5.73 24.77 -17.99
N GLU A 495 4.78 25.69 -18.15
CA GLU A 495 3.63 25.86 -17.24
C GLU A 495 2.79 24.61 -17.08
N ASP A 496 2.49 23.90 -18.18
CA ASP A 496 1.66 22.68 -18.15
C ASP A 496 2.34 21.60 -17.30
N VAL A 497 3.66 21.46 -17.44
CA VAL A 497 4.45 20.51 -16.66
C VAL A 497 4.53 20.89 -15.19
N GLN A 498 4.80 22.16 -14.89
CA GLN A 498 4.89 22.62 -13.50
C GLN A 498 3.53 22.52 -12.79
N LYS A 499 2.45 22.89 -13.48
CA LYS A 499 1.08 22.79 -12.95
C LYS A 499 0.74 21.34 -12.60
N HIS A 500 1.06 20.40 -13.49
CA HIS A 500 0.82 18.98 -13.25
C HIS A 500 1.64 18.45 -12.06
N LEU A 501 2.96 18.73 -12.02
CA LEU A 501 3.82 18.29 -10.92
C LEU A 501 3.41 18.89 -9.58
N PHE A 502 3.02 20.17 -9.56
CA PHE A 502 2.58 20.85 -8.34
C PHE A 502 1.22 20.31 -7.86
N SER A 503 0.28 20.06 -8.76
CA SER A 503 -1.04 19.51 -8.41
C SER A 503 -0.95 18.06 -7.88
N ALA A 504 -0.01 17.26 -8.41
CA ALA A 504 0.12 15.87 -8.00
C ALA A 504 1.06 15.66 -6.80
N TRP A 505 2.16 16.39 -6.69
CA TRP A 505 3.21 16.18 -5.68
C TRP A 505 3.67 17.45 -4.95
N SER A 506 3.01 18.59 -5.17
CA SER A 506 3.25 19.84 -4.43
C SER A 506 4.70 20.36 -4.51
N PHE A 507 5.39 20.12 -5.63
CA PHE A 507 6.73 20.68 -5.90
C PHE A 507 6.84 21.30 -7.29
N LYS A 508 7.86 22.15 -7.49
CA LYS A 508 8.27 22.67 -8.80
C LYS A 508 9.59 22.07 -9.24
N CYS A 509 9.67 21.61 -10.48
CA CYS A 509 10.88 20.98 -11.01
C CYS A 509 11.80 22.02 -11.66
N THR A 510 13.06 22.06 -11.21
CA THR A 510 14.09 23.02 -11.66
C THR A 510 15.18 22.37 -12.53
N CYS A 511 14.92 21.18 -13.08
CA CYS A 511 15.89 20.47 -13.91
C CYS A 511 16.20 21.19 -15.23
N ASP A 512 17.27 20.79 -15.91
CA ASP A 512 17.72 21.47 -17.13
C ASP A 512 16.73 21.30 -18.30
N LEU A 513 15.94 20.22 -18.34
CA LEU A 513 14.83 20.10 -19.28
C LEU A 513 13.71 21.13 -18.99
N CYS A 514 13.38 21.38 -17.73
CA CYS A 514 12.44 22.44 -17.38
C CYS A 514 12.96 23.84 -17.75
N LYS A 515 14.27 24.07 -17.65
CA LYS A 515 14.87 25.35 -18.07
C LYS A 515 14.89 25.52 -19.59
N ASP A 516 14.90 24.43 -20.35
CA ASP A 516 14.81 24.45 -21.82
C ASP A 516 13.38 24.58 -22.33
N ARG A 517 12.39 24.16 -21.53
CA ARG A 517 10.97 24.34 -21.86
C ARG A 517 10.63 25.82 -21.88
N ASP A 518 9.99 26.24 -22.95
CA ASP A 518 9.47 27.59 -23.08
C ASP A 518 7.97 27.64 -22.77
N ASN A 519 7.51 28.80 -22.34
CA ASN A 519 6.09 29.13 -22.26
C ASN A 519 5.57 29.76 -23.57
N ASP A 520 6.47 30.26 -24.42
CA ASP A 520 6.14 30.88 -25.69
C ASP A 520 5.58 29.85 -26.68
N ARG A 521 4.31 30.05 -27.02
CA ARG A 521 3.51 29.21 -27.92
C ARG A 521 3.57 29.71 -29.38
N SER A 522 4.58 30.51 -29.73
CA SER A 522 4.85 31.00 -31.09
C SER A 522 5.00 29.86 -32.10
N LYS A 523 4.81 30.20 -33.39
CA LYS A 523 4.91 29.23 -34.49
C LYS A 523 6.31 28.61 -34.57
N GLU A 524 7.38 29.37 -34.33
CA GLU A 524 8.75 28.85 -34.39
C GLU A 524 9.03 27.80 -33.30
N LYS A 525 8.58 28.02 -32.06
CA LYS A 525 8.80 27.07 -30.96
C LYS A 525 7.89 25.85 -31.06
N LYS A 526 6.68 26.01 -31.60
CA LYS A 526 5.82 24.87 -31.98
C LYS A 526 6.50 23.99 -33.03
N ALA A 527 7.16 24.57 -34.04
CA ALA A 527 7.89 23.79 -35.05
C ALA A 527 9.05 22.96 -34.46
N ALA A 528 9.76 23.49 -33.45
CA ALA A 528 10.78 22.72 -32.73
C ALA A 528 10.20 21.54 -31.93
N LEU A 529 9.05 21.73 -31.26
CA LEU A 529 8.33 20.67 -30.57
C LEU A 529 7.77 19.62 -31.53
N GLU A 530 7.21 20.02 -32.67
CA GLU A 530 6.76 19.11 -33.73
C GLU A 530 7.91 18.30 -34.31
N LYS A 531 9.11 18.89 -34.47
CA LYS A 531 10.31 18.17 -34.89
C LYS A 531 10.69 17.11 -33.85
N ARG A 532 10.67 17.44 -32.55
CA ARG A 532 10.89 16.48 -31.45
C ARG A 532 9.86 15.34 -31.51
N HIS A 533 8.59 15.67 -31.69
CA HIS A 533 7.50 14.70 -31.82
C HIS A 533 7.70 13.74 -33.00
N LYS A 534 8.12 14.24 -34.17
CA LYS A 534 8.44 13.42 -35.34
C LYS A 534 9.58 12.44 -35.07
N ILE A 535 10.69 12.92 -34.49
CA ILE A 535 11.84 12.08 -34.13
C ILE A 535 11.42 11.01 -33.11
N PHE A 536 10.62 11.38 -32.11
CA PHE A 536 10.10 10.45 -31.12
C PHE A 536 9.23 9.35 -31.75
N ASN A 537 8.33 9.70 -32.68
CA ASN A 537 7.49 8.74 -33.38
C ASN A 537 8.32 7.79 -34.26
N GLU A 538 9.35 8.30 -34.92
CA GLU A 538 10.27 7.46 -35.69
C GLU A 538 11.06 6.50 -34.78
N ALA A 539 11.61 7.00 -33.67
CA ALA A 539 12.30 6.18 -32.68
C ALA A 539 11.38 5.11 -32.06
N SER A 540 10.14 5.48 -31.73
CA SER A 540 9.12 4.56 -31.25
C SER A 540 8.74 3.50 -32.30
N GLY A 541 8.74 3.88 -33.58
CA GLY A 541 8.59 2.94 -34.70
C GLY A 541 9.72 1.92 -34.76
N HIS A 542 10.97 2.34 -34.53
CA HIS A 542 12.12 1.44 -34.49
C HIS A 542 12.13 0.46 -33.34
N LEU A 543 11.60 0.88 -32.18
CA LEU A 543 11.49 0.02 -31.01
C LEU A 543 10.52 -1.15 -31.22
N LYS A 544 9.57 -1.04 -32.16
CA LYS A 544 8.58 -2.09 -32.46
C LYS A 544 9.16 -3.31 -33.19
N ASN A 545 10.41 -3.29 -33.63
CA ASN A 545 11.03 -4.48 -34.24
C ASN A 545 11.47 -5.46 -33.14
N ARG A 546 11.35 -6.78 -33.37
CA ARG A 546 11.83 -7.81 -32.42
C ARG A 546 13.26 -7.48 -31.99
N VAL A 547 13.61 -7.72 -30.72
CA VAL A 547 14.90 -7.39 -30.10
C VAL A 547 16.12 -7.77 -30.96
N LEU A 548 16.01 -8.86 -31.73
CA LEU A 548 17.07 -9.37 -32.63
C LEU A 548 17.23 -8.59 -33.96
N GLN A 549 16.34 -7.65 -34.29
CA GLN A 549 16.40 -6.80 -35.49
C GLN A 549 16.55 -5.31 -35.14
N PHE A 550 16.95 -4.99 -33.90
CA PHE A 550 17.08 -3.62 -33.45
C PHE A 550 18.26 -2.92 -34.14
N ASN A 551 17.97 -1.89 -34.94
CA ASN A 551 19.01 -1.12 -35.63
C ASN A 551 19.62 -0.07 -34.70
N PHE A 552 20.69 -0.45 -33.99
CA PHE A 552 21.42 0.44 -33.09
C PHE A 552 21.99 1.68 -33.77
N ALA A 553 22.45 1.58 -35.02
CA ALA A 553 23.00 2.72 -35.75
C ALA A 553 21.92 3.77 -35.99
N LYS A 554 20.74 3.36 -36.45
CA LYS A 554 19.61 4.28 -36.65
C LYS A 554 19.10 4.85 -35.33
N ALA A 555 19.00 4.06 -34.27
CA ALA A 555 18.64 4.56 -32.94
C ALA A 555 19.61 5.65 -32.45
N ARG A 556 20.92 5.43 -32.58
CA ARG A 556 21.95 6.44 -32.25
C ARG A 556 21.80 7.71 -33.10
N THR A 557 21.49 7.60 -34.38
CA THR A 557 21.24 8.75 -35.25
C THR A 557 20.01 9.55 -34.79
N LEU A 558 18.91 8.88 -34.47
CA LEU A 558 17.68 9.53 -33.99
C LEU A 558 17.90 10.22 -32.63
N ILE A 559 18.65 9.60 -31.72
CA ILE A 559 19.03 10.21 -30.44
C ILE A 559 19.85 11.49 -30.69
N LYS A 560 20.88 11.45 -31.54
CA LYS A 560 21.66 12.65 -31.90
C LYS A 560 20.82 13.74 -32.55
N GLN A 561 19.86 13.38 -33.40
CA GLN A 561 18.92 14.33 -34.00
C GLN A 561 18.04 14.98 -32.93
N LEU A 562 17.58 14.21 -31.95
CA LEU A 562 16.78 14.68 -30.83
C LEU A 562 17.58 15.62 -29.92
N GLU A 563 18.80 15.23 -29.53
CA GLU A 563 19.73 16.06 -28.75
C GLU A 563 19.94 17.44 -29.39
N ASN A 564 20.11 17.48 -30.72
CA ASN A 564 20.31 18.73 -31.47
C ASN A 564 19.10 19.67 -31.44
N THR A 565 17.92 19.20 -31.02
CA THR A 565 16.74 20.06 -30.84
C THR A 565 16.71 20.80 -29.50
N TYR A 566 17.59 20.47 -28.55
CA TYR A 566 17.67 21.11 -27.23
C TYR A 566 18.81 22.15 -27.20
N ASN A 567 18.70 23.16 -26.32
CA ASN A 567 19.77 24.13 -26.15
C ASN A 567 21.06 23.46 -25.62
N ARG A 568 22.21 24.05 -25.95
CA ARG A 568 23.56 23.47 -25.72
C ARG A 568 23.82 23.05 -24.27
N LYS A 569 23.20 23.72 -23.28
CA LYS A 569 23.29 23.39 -21.85
C LYS A 569 22.51 22.13 -21.44
N SER A 570 21.50 21.76 -22.22
CA SER A 570 20.58 20.65 -21.93
C SER A 570 20.86 19.40 -22.78
N ARG A 571 21.65 19.51 -23.86
CA ARG A 571 21.89 18.43 -24.83
C ARG A 571 22.42 17.12 -24.24
N ASN A 572 23.32 17.19 -23.27
CA ASN A 572 23.96 15.99 -22.71
C ASN A 572 23.21 15.39 -21.51
N LYS A 573 22.04 15.95 -21.16
CA LYS A 573 21.29 15.60 -19.94
C LYS A 573 19.87 15.12 -20.22
N VAL A 574 19.37 15.24 -21.45
CA VAL A 574 17.98 14.91 -21.81
C VAL A 574 17.90 13.57 -22.50
#